data_AF-D8DY93-F1
#
_entry.id   AF-D8DY93-F1
#
_cell.length_a   1.000
_cell.length_b   1.000
_cell.length_c   1.000
_cell.angle_alpha   90.00
_cell.angle_beta   90.00
_cell.angle_gamma   90.00
#
_symmetry.space_group_name_H-M   'P 1'
#
loop_
_entity.id
_entity.type
_entity.pdbx_description
1 polymer ?
#
loop_
_entity_poly.entity_id
_entity_poly.type
_entity_poly.pdbx_seq_one_letter_code
_entity_poly.pdbx_strand_id
1 'polypeptide(L)'
;MDIVDNLADTDIVYIFGAWRMQDAIFARKVRQMGIPYILIPLGHISRWNIEHYLIKRIIQSVLYQKLLAKKAGCIITTSKLEDTYLKKLKWNQNIIYVTNCLYSQVTTNSETANEIWQCGNKILTSFTQEKEEKIHKITDDEIIYQILLIKNRMPHQNIPFQMVDQLHCLLKNTEYNDDELEEKIEKMKLKKFSESLFAVAMEKTGLTEGFIPFPQKVNKLSKKINKYIKF
;
A
#
# COMPACT_ATOMS: atom_id res chain seq x y z
N MET A 1 -8.29 -19.69 -4.47
CA MET A 1 -7.12 -19.21 -3.69
C MET A 1 -6.29 -18.24 -4.53
N ASP A 2 -6.45 -18.26 -5.85
CA ASP A 2 -5.65 -17.55 -6.87
C ASP A 2 -5.61 -16.02 -6.76
N ILE A 3 -6.63 -15.36 -6.19
CA ILE A 3 -6.63 -13.89 -6.03
C ILE A 3 -5.64 -13.44 -4.95
N VAL A 4 -5.36 -14.30 -3.96
CA VAL A 4 -4.49 -13.96 -2.81
C VAL A 4 -3.02 -14.09 -3.17
N ASP A 5 -2.66 -15.01 -4.05
CA ASP A 5 -1.28 -15.26 -4.46
C ASP A 5 -0.76 -14.15 -5.39
N ASN A 6 -1.61 -13.55 -6.23
CA ASN A 6 -1.26 -12.40 -7.08
C ASN A 6 -1.16 -11.07 -6.33
N LEU A 7 -1.54 -11.01 -5.05
CA LEU A 7 -1.61 -9.75 -4.32
C LEU A 7 -0.22 -9.14 -4.03
N ALA A 8 0.83 -9.98 -3.93
CA ALA A 8 2.20 -9.52 -3.75
C ALA A 8 2.76 -8.81 -5.00
N ASP A 9 2.24 -9.11 -6.19
CA ASP A 9 2.66 -8.49 -7.44
C ASP A 9 1.73 -7.33 -7.85
N THR A 10 0.79 -6.96 -6.98
CA THR A 10 -0.21 -5.93 -7.26
C THR A 10 0.17 -4.58 -6.66
N ASP A 11 0.12 -3.52 -7.46
CA ASP A 11 0.38 -2.15 -7.01
C ASP A 11 -0.87 -1.41 -6.51
N ILE A 12 -2.04 -1.73 -7.05
CA ILE A 12 -3.33 -1.13 -6.66
C ILE A 12 -4.46 -2.15 -6.78
N VAL A 13 -5.40 -2.11 -5.82
CA VAL A 13 -6.54 -3.03 -5.79
C VAL A 13 -7.85 -2.29 -6.05
N TYR A 14 -8.67 -2.81 -6.95
CA TYR A 14 -10.04 -2.35 -7.17
C TYR A 14 -11.01 -3.28 -6.46
N ILE A 15 -11.80 -2.75 -5.54
CA ILE A 15 -12.84 -3.50 -4.82
C ILE A 15 -14.19 -3.08 -5.39
N PHE A 16 -14.85 -4.03 -6.07
CA PHE A 16 -16.18 -3.84 -6.61
C PHE A 16 -17.23 -4.30 -5.61
N GLY A 17 -18.14 -3.41 -5.25
CA GLY A 17 -19.17 -3.61 -4.25
C GLY A 17 -18.70 -3.35 -2.81
N ALA A 18 -19.68 -3.28 -1.91
CA ALA A 18 -19.46 -3.05 -0.48
C ALA A 18 -20.43 -3.88 0.39
N TRP A 19 -20.98 -4.97 -0.15
CA TRP A 19 -22.09 -5.69 0.48
C TRP A 19 -21.62 -6.80 1.44
N ARG A 20 -20.42 -7.35 1.24
CA ARG A 20 -19.94 -8.49 2.02
C ARG A 20 -18.89 -8.05 3.02
N MET A 21 -18.93 -8.62 4.21
CA MET A 21 -17.87 -8.44 5.21
C MET A 21 -16.51 -8.95 4.70
N GLN A 22 -16.52 -9.92 3.78
CA GLN A 22 -15.33 -10.42 3.11
C GLN A 22 -14.56 -9.30 2.39
N ASP A 23 -15.26 -8.35 1.76
CA ASP A 23 -14.65 -7.21 1.07
C ASP A 23 -13.91 -6.30 2.06
N ALA A 24 -14.49 -6.09 3.25
CA ALA A 24 -13.88 -5.31 4.33
C ALA A 24 -12.66 -6.02 4.95
N ILE A 25 -12.72 -7.34 5.12
CA ILE A 25 -11.57 -8.14 5.58
C ILE A 25 -10.45 -8.09 4.55
N PHE A 26 -10.79 -8.24 3.27
CA PHE A 26 -9.84 -8.19 2.18
C PHE A 26 -9.18 -6.80 2.08
N ALA A 27 -9.96 -5.72 2.10
CA ALA A 27 -9.44 -4.36 2.14
C ALA A 27 -8.49 -4.10 3.31
N ARG A 28 -8.79 -4.68 4.49
CA ARG A 28 -7.90 -4.61 5.65
C ARG A 28 -6.58 -5.32 5.38
N LYS A 29 -6.60 -6.50 4.76
CA LYS A 29 -5.39 -7.24 4.38
C LYS A 29 -4.55 -6.48 3.35
N VAL A 30 -5.17 -5.97 2.29
CA VAL A 30 -4.53 -5.14 1.25
C VAL A 30 -3.82 -3.94 1.88
N ARG A 31 -4.49 -3.26 2.81
CA ARG A 31 -3.91 -2.14 3.53
C ARG A 31 -2.76 -2.54 4.45
N GLN A 32 -2.84 -3.70 5.11
CA GLN A 32 -1.74 -4.21 5.94
C GLN A 32 -0.50 -4.54 5.10
N MET A 33 -0.69 -4.94 3.84
CA MET A 33 0.40 -5.09 2.86
C MET A 33 0.92 -3.74 2.34
N GLY A 34 0.31 -2.63 2.75
CA GLY A 34 0.68 -1.29 2.32
C GLY A 34 0.27 -1.00 0.87
N ILE A 35 -0.75 -1.67 0.35
CA ILE A 35 -1.27 -1.45 -1.00
C ILE A 35 -2.49 -0.50 -0.91
N PRO A 36 -2.58 0.56 -1.74
CA PRO A 36 -3.79 1.38 -1.80
C PRO A 36 -4.91 0.61 -2.52
N TYR A 37 -6.15 0.88 -2.13
CA TYR A 37 -7.30 0.33 -2.83
C TYR A 37 -8.35 1.39 -3.14
N ILE A 38 -9.06 1.15 -4.23
CA ILE A 38 -10.16 1.97 -4.74
C ILE A 38 -11.45 1.19 -4.55
N LEU A 39 -12.46 1.86 -4.02
CA LEU A 39 -13.78 1.28 -3.80
C LEU A 39 -14.75 1.73 -4.90
N ILE A 40 -15.43 0.77 -5.53
CA ILE A 40 -16.46 1.01 -6.55
C ILE A 40 -17.76 0.39 -6.04
N PRO A 41 -18.66 1.15 -5.38
CA PRO A 41 -19.76 0.55 -4.64
C PRO A 41 -20.89 0.01 -5.53
N LEU A 42 -21.02 0.48 -6.77
CA LEU A 42 -22.02 0.04 -7.76
C LEU A 42 -23.47 0.14 -7.24
N GLY A 43 -23.78 1.18 -6.46
CA GLY A 43 -25.11 1.39 -5.88
C GLY A 43 -25.42 0.52 -4.64
N HIS A 44 -24.49 -0.33 -4.19
CA HIS A 44 -24.67 -1.12 -2.97
C HIS A 44 -24.72 -0.28 -1.69
N ILE A 45 -24.07 0.89 -1.69
CA ILE A 45 -24.14 1.87 -0.59
C ILE A 45 -25.26 2.88 -0.92
N SER A 46 -26.49 2.39 -0.97
CA SER A 46 -27.68 3.23 -1.19
C SER A 46 -28.67 3.06 -0.04
N ARG A 47 -29.48 4.09 0.20
CA ARG A 47 -30.46 4.11 1.29
C ARG A 47 -31.49 2.97 1.20
N TRP A 48 -31.93 2.64 -0.02
CA TRP A 48 -32.89 1.56 -0.28
C TRP A 48 -32.39 0.18 0.16
N ASN A 49 -31.09 -0.09 0.00
CA ASN A 49 -30.48 -1.35 0.42
C ASN A 49 -30.34 -1.48 1.95
N ILE A 50 -30.41 -0.36 2.69
CA ILE A 50 -30.24 -0.31 4.14
C ILE A 50 -31.57 -0.59 4.86
N GLU A 51 -32.71 -0.24 4.27
CA GLU A 51 -34.01 -0.23 4.96
C GLU A 51 -34.64 -1.64 5.13
N HIS A 52 -34.17 -2.67 4.41
CA HIS A 52 -34.85 -3.98 4.32
C HIS A 52 -34.31 -5.12 5.23
N TYR A 53 -33.46 -4.85 6.23
CA TYR A 53 -32.93 -5.92 7.09
C TYR A 53 -33.07 -5.68 8.59
N LEU A 54 -33.15 -6.75 9.39
CA LEU A 54 -33.10 -6.74 10.85
C LEU A 54 -32.08 -5.71 11.38
N ILE A 55 -32.54 -4.77 12.20
CA ILE A 55 -31.83 -3.56 12.68
C ILE A 55 -30.38 -3.84 13.14
N LYS A 56 -30.09 -5.02 13.72
CA LYS A 56 -28.74 -5.43 14.11
C LYS A 56 -27.75 -5.56 12.93
N ARG A 57 -28.16 -6.13 11.78
CA ARG A 57 -27.28 -6.25 10.60
C ARG A 57 -27.15 -4.91 9.88
N ILE A 58 -28.11 -4.00 10.02
CA ILE A 58 -28.00 -2.63 9.49
C ILE A 58 -26.82 -1.93 10.17
N ILE A 59 -26.80 -1.91 11.51
CA ILE A 59 -25.74 -1.23 12.27
C ILE A 59 -24.38 -1.85 11.96
N GLN A 60 -24.30 -3.19 11.92
CA GLN A 60 -23.07 -3.88 11.56
C GLN A 60 -22.65 -3.59 10.11
N SER A 61 -23.60 -3.54 9.18
CA SER A 61 -23.33 -3.25 7.76
C SER A 61 -22.84 -1.84 7.55
N VAL A 62 -23.50 -0.87 8.17
CA VAL A 62 -23.07 0.53 8.14
C VAL A 62 -21.70 0.69 8.78
N LEU A 63 -21.39 -0.01 9.88
CA LEU A 63 -20.09 0.11 10.54
C LEU A 63 -18.94 -0.38 9.66
N TYR A 64 -19.03 -1.58 9.08
CA TYR A 64 -17.95 -2.08 8.22
C TYR A 64 -17.91 -1.36 6.87
N GLN A 65 -19.05 -1.00 6.27
CA GLN A 65 -19.10 -0.24 5.00
C GLN A 65 -18.51 1.15 5.18
N LYS A 66 -18.84 1.83 6.29
CA LYS A 66 -18.26 3.11 6.64
C LYS A 66 -16.75 3.00 6.86
N LEU A 67 -16.29 1.96 7.54
CA LEU A 67 -14.85 1.74 7.75
C LEU A 67 -14.13 1.45 6.42
N LEU A 68 -14.72 0.64 5.55
CA LEU A 68 -14.22 0.36 4.20
C LEU A 68 -14.12 1.65 3.38
N ALA A 69 -15.22 2.38 3.25
CA ALA A 69 -15.28 3.63 2.50
C ALA A 69 -14.31 4.70 3.06
N LYS A 70 -14.25 4.85 4.39
CA LYS A 70 -13.38 5.83 5.05
C LYS A 70 -11.88 5.54 4.88
N LYS A 71 -11.50 4.28 4.71
CA LYS A 71 -10.09 3.86 4.59
C LYS A 71 -9.66 3.60 3.14
N ALA A 72 -10.57 3.72 2.17
CA ALA A 72 -10.25 3.67 0.75
C ALA A 72 -9.41 4.89 0.35
N GLY A 73 -8.48 4.71 -0.60
CA GLY A 73 -7.73 5.84 -1.17
C GLY A 73 -8.62 6.75 -2.01
N CYS A 74 -9.58 6.14 -2.72
CA CYS A 74 -10.62 6.83 -3.49
C CYS A 74 -11.89 5.97 -3.54
N ILE A 75 -13.04 6.64 -3.67
CA ILE A 75 -14.31 6.02 -4.00
C ILE A 75 -14.72 6.48 -5.39
N ILE A 76 -14.93 5.54 -6.31
CA ILE A 76 -15.45 5.83 -7.64
C ILE A 76 -16.94 5.51 -7.64
N THR A 77 -17.75 6.51 -7.97
CA THR A 77 -19.20 6.38 -8.09
C THR A 77 -19.58 6.29 -9.56
N THR A 78 -20.56 5.43 -9.84
CA THR A 78 -20.96 5.12 -11.23
C THR A 78 -22.27 5.79 -11.64
N SER A 79 -23.01 6.31 -10.65
CA SER A 79 -24.29 7.00 -10.82
C SER A 79 -24.26 8.35 -10.12
N LYS A 80 -24.89 9.37 -10.73
CA LYS A 80 -25.03 10.71 -10.14
C LYS A 80 -25.76 10.67 -8.79
N LEU A 81 -26.73 9.76 -8.64
CA LEU A 81 -27.44 9.58 -7.37
C LEU A 81 -26.52 9.04 -6.28
N GLU A 82 -25.65 8.09 -6.62
CA GLU A 82 -24.65 7.52 -5.70
C GLU A 82 -23.62 8.58 -5.30
N ASP A 83 -23.15 9.39 -6.24
CA ASP A 83 -22.23 10.51 -5.99
C ASP A 83 -22.82 11.53 -4.99
N THR A 84 -24.03 12.02 -5.26
CA THR A 84 -24.68 12.99 -4.37
C THR A 84 -24.95 12.41 -2.98
N TYR A 85 -25.27 11.11 -2.89
CA TYR A 85 -25.49 10.44 -1.62
C TYR A 85 -24.20 10.28 -0.81
N LEU A 86 -23.11 9.78 -1.41
CA LEU A 86 -21.84 9.58 -0.73
C LEU A 86 -21.18 10.91 -0.33
N LYS A 87 -21.34 11.96 -1.15
CA LYS A 87 -20.93 13.33 -0.79
C LYS A 87 -21.67 13.86 0.43
N LYS A 88 -22.97 13.57 0.56
CA LYS A 88 -23.75 13.92 1.77
C LYS A 88 -23.28 13.15 3.00
N LEU A 89 -22.93 11.87 2.85
CA LEU A 89 -22.45 11.03 3.94
C LEU A 89 -21.06 11.43 4.46
N LYS A 90 -20.22 12.06 3.63
CA LYS A 90 -18.86 12.52 3.99
C LYS A 90 -17.96 11.44 4.58
N TRP A 91 -18.12 10.19 4.14
CA TRP A 91 -17.30 9.08 4.64
C TRP A 91 -15.86 9.14 4.15
N ASN A 92 -15.63 9.70 2.95
CA ASN A 92 -14.33 9.94 2.36
C ASN A 92 -14.31 11.31 1.66
N GLN A 93 -13.14 11.93 1.57
CA GLN A 93 -12.92 13.20 0.88
C GLN A 93 -12.68 13.01 -0.62
N ASN A 94 -12.09 11.87 -1.01
CA ASN A 94 -11.72 11.57 -2.39
C ASN A 94 -12.80 10.74 -3.08
N ILE A 95 -13.84 11.42 -3.56
CA ILE A 95 -14.95 10.80 -4.31
C ILE A 95 -14.87 11.29 -5.76
N ILE A 96 -14.75 10.37 -6.70
CA ILE A 96 -14.69 10.65 -8.14
C ILE A 96 -15.94 10.04 -8.79
N TYR A 97 -16.62 10.85 -9.60
CA TYR A 97 -17.74 10.37 -10.40
C TYR A 97 -17.23 9.96 -11.78
N VAL A 98 -17.48 8.71 -12.15
CA VAL A 98 -17.19 8.15 -13.48
C VAL A 98 -18.50 7.65 -14.06
N THR A 99 -18.81 8.05 -15.29
CA THR A 99 -20.08 7.65 -15.89
C THR A 99 -20.04 6.18 -16.30
N ASN A 100 -21.07 5.43 -15.89
CA ASN A 100 -21.21 4.03 -16.29
C ASN A 100 -21.65 3.93 -17.76
N CYS A 101 -20.80 3.32 -18.58
CA CYS A 101 -21.04 2.99 -19.97
C CYS A 101 -22.27 2.09 -20.21
N LEU A 102 -22.69 1.30 -19.21
CA LEU A 102 -23.87 0.43 -19.33
C LEU A 102 -25.19 1.19 -19.22
N TYR A 103 -25.21 2.27 -18.42
CA TYR A 103 -26.43 3.04 -18.16
C TYR A 103 -26.53 4.30 -19.01
N SER A 104 -25.39 4.88 -19.39
CA SER A 104 -25.35 6.04 -20.27
C SER A 104 -24.96 5.61 -21.68
N GLN A 105 -25.73 6.02 -22.68
CA GLN A 105 -25.36 5.89 -24.10
C GLN A 105 -24.31 6.94 -24.52
N VAL A 106 -23.77 7.70 -23.56
CA VAL A 106 -22.92 8.86 -23.78
C VAL A 106 -21.43 8.49 -23.78
N THR A 107 -21.04 7.44 -23.05
CA THR A 107 -19.65 7.00 -22.93
C THR A 107 -19.46 5.57 -23.42
N THR A 108 -18.34 5.32 -24.07
CA THR A 108 -17.94 3.95 -24.46
C THR A 108 -17.28 3.21 -23.29
N ASN A 109 -17.28 1.87 -23.33
CA ASN A 109 -16.62 1.05 -22.31
C ASN A 109 -15.12 1.39 -22.16
N SER A 110 -14.46 1.72 -23.28
CA SER A 110 -13.04 2.06 -23.29
C SER A 110 -12.75 3.39 -22.59
N GLU A 111 -13.60 4.39 -22.77
CA GLU A 111 -13.44 5.69 -22.13
C GLU A 111 -13.64 5.60 -20.62
N THR A 112 -14.71 4.95 -20.17
CA THR A 112 -14.97 4.69 -18.74
C THR A 112 -13.81 3.92 -18.09
N ALA A 113 -13.26 2.90 -18.77
CA ALA A 113 -12.12 2.15 -18.25
C ALA A 113 -10.85 3.00 -18.15
N ASN A 114 -10.59 3.85 -19.16
CA ASN A 114 -9.45 4.76 -19.16
C ASN A 114 -9.54 5.78 -18.02
N GLU A 115 -10.72 6.35 -17.77
CA GLU A 115 -10.95 7.26 -16.63
C GLU A 115 -10.65 6.58 -15.28
N ILE A 116 -11.16 5.36 -15.08
CA ILE A 116 -10.88 4.58 -13.86
C ILE A 116 -9.38 4.31 -13.72
N TRP A 117 -8.71 3.94 -14.81
CA TRP A 117 -7.28 3.67 -14.82
C TRP A 117 -6.44 4.90 -14.49
N GLN A 118 -6.78 6.06 -15.08
CA GLN A 118 -6.12 7.33 -14.76
C GLN A 118 -6.31 7.73 -13.30
N CYS A 119 -7.50 7.51 -12.74
CA CYS A 119 -7.75 7.71 -11.32
C CYS A 119 -6.89 6.78 -10.48
N GLY A 120 -6.79 5.51 -10.87
CA GLY A 120 -5.90 4.53 -10.26
C GLY A 120 -4.46 5.00 -10.15
N ASN A 121 -3.88 5.43 -11.27
CA ASN A 121 -2.49 5.90 -11.31
C ASN A 121 -2.27 7.14 -10.46
N LYS A 122 -3.20 8.11 -10.48
CA LYS A 122 -3.11 9.30 -9.62
C LYS A 122 -3.07 8.91 -8.14
N ILE A 123 -3.95 8.01 -7.71
CA ILE A 123 -3.99 7.54 -6.32
C ILE A 123 -2.74 6.76 -5.95
N LEU A 124 -2.23 5.92 -6.85
CA LEU A 124 -0.97 5.21 -6.63
C LEU A 124 0.19 6.18 -6.43
N THR A 125 0.34 7.16 -7.31
CA THR A 125 1.39 8.18 -7.22
C THR A 125 1.29 8.98 -5.92
N SER A 126 0.11 9.52 -5.59
CA SER A 126 -0.10 10.28 -4.36
C SER A 126 0.18 9.44 -3.11
N PHE A 127 -0.22 8.17 -3.12
CA PHE A 127 0.02 7.28 -1.99
C PHE A 127 1.49 6.92 -1.80
N THR A 128 2.24 6.76 -2.90
CA THR A 128 3.70 6.56 -2.86
C THR A 128 4.39 7.82 -2.32
N GLN A 129 4.05 9.00 -2.85
CA GLN A 129 4.58 10.29 -2.37
C GLN A 129 4.31 10.50 -0.87
N GLU A 130 3.07 10.28 -0.42
CA GLU A 130 2.73 10.39 0.99
C GLU A 130 3.55 9.47 1.90
N LYS A 131 3.94 8.28 1.42
CA LYS A 131 4.78 7.35 2.17
C LYS A 131 6.21 7.87 2.24
N GLU A 132 6.76 8.31 1.11
CA GLU A 132 8.11 8.87 1.03
C GLU A 132 8.23 10.11 1.91
N GLU A 133 7.25 11.03 1.86
CA GLU A 133 7.19 12.22 2.73
C GLU A 133 7.15 11.85 4.22
N LYS A 134 6.42 10.79 4.59
CA LYS A 134 6.38 10.32 5.99
C LYS A 134 7.74 9.78 6.43
N ILE A 135 8.51 9.18 5.53
CA ILE A 135 9.85 8.66 5.84
C ILE A 135 10.86 9.80 5.89
N HIS A 136 10.80 10.75 4.96
CA HIS A 136 11.65 11.96 5.00
C HIS A 136 11.45 12.77 6.28
N LYS A 137 10.23 12.86 6.82
CA LYS A 137 9.97 13.50 8.12
C LYS A 137 10.64 12.78 9.30
N ILE A 138 10.99 11.50 9.16
CA ILE A 138 11.62 10.71 10.22
C ILE A 138 13.15 10.88 10.15
N THR A 139 13.72 10.98 8.96
CA THR A 139 15.18 10.97 8.78
C THR A 139 15.60 11.64 7.48
N ASP A 140 16.65 12.47 7.60
CA ASP A 140 17.34 13.10 6.46
C ASP A 140 18.54 12.27 5.97
N ASP A 141 19.04 11.30 6.76
CA ASP A 141 20.13 10.40 6.37
C ASP A 141 19.71 9.42 5.26
N GLU A 142 20.43 9.42 4.14
CA GLU A 142 20.09 8.64 2.94
C GLU A 142 20.13 7.11 3.16
N ILE A 143 21.09 6.63 3.93
CA ILE A 143 21.24 5.19 4.24
C ILE A 143 20.03 4.71 5.07
N ILE A 144 19.69 5.46 6.12
CA ILE A 144 18.56 5.13 6.99
C ILE A 144 17.25 5.24 6.20
N TYR A 145 17.13 6.25 5.35
CA TYR A 145 16.01 6.42 4.43
C TYR A 145 15.79 5.16 3.57
N GLN A 146 16.84 4.62 2.93
CA GLN A 146 16.74 3.40 2.14
C GLN A 146 16.39 2.17 2.98
N ILE A 147 16.98 2.01 4.17
CA ILE A 147 16.62 0.92 5.10
C ILE A 147 15.14 1.00 5.47
N LEU A 148 14.62 2.20 5.74
CA LEU A 148 13.21 2.42 6.06
C LEU A 148 12.29 2.13 4.87
N LEU A 149 12.68 2.49 3.65
CA LEU A 149 11.94 2.16 2.44
C LEU A 149 11.80 0.64 2.27
N ILE A 150 12.91 -0.10 2.38
CA ILE A 150 12.91 -1.57 2.29
C ILE A 150 12.06 -2.17 3.41
N LYS A 151 12.20 -1.67 4.64
CA LYS A 151 11.38 -2.12 5.78
C LYS A 151 9.89 -1.90 5.55
N ASN A 152 9.49 -0.75 5.01
CA ASN A 152 8.10 -0.43 4.72
C ASN A 152 7.53 -1.27 3.56
N ARG A 153 8.37 -1.79 2.67
CA ARG A 153 7.98 -2.72 1.59
C ARG A 153 7.86 -4.17 2.06
N MET A 154 8.41 -4.55 3.21
CA MET A 154 8.30 -5.92 3.77
C MET A 154 6.87 -6.51 3.81
N PRO A 155 5.82 -5.74 4.19
CA PRO A 155 4.46 -6.27 4.20
C PRO A 155 3.89 -6.56 2.80
N HIS A 156 4.42 -5.89 1.78
CA HIS A 156 4.05 -6.09 0.37
C HIS A 156 4.56 -7.45 -0.15
N GLN A 157 5.63 -7.98 0.46
CA GLN A 157 6.25 -9.26 0.12
C GLN A 157 6.90 -9.32 -1.26
N ASN A 158 7.04 -8.17 -1.90
CA ASN A 158 7.76 -7.98 -3.15
C ASN A 158 8.65 -6.74 -3.02
N ILE A 159 9.94 -7.01 -2.82
CA ILE A 159 11.01 -6.01 -2.69
C ILE A 159 11.82 -6.05 -3.98
N PRO A 160 11.77 -4.98 -4.80
CA PRO A 160 12.62 -4.89 -5.98
C PRO A 160 14.09 -4.97 -5.61
N PHE A 161 14.87 -5.78 -6.33
CA PHE A 161 16.32 -5.89 -6.14
C PHE A 161 17.02 -4.53 -6.22
N GLN A 162 16.53 -3.62 -7.07
CA GLN A 162 17.04 -2.25 -7.21
C GLN A 162 17.10 -1.48 -5.88
N MET A 163 16.18 -1.72 -4.93
CA MET A 163 16.23 -1.06 -3.62
C MET A 163 17.44 -1.54 -2.79
N VAL A 164 17.76 -2.83 -2.88
CA VAL A 164 18.92 -3.42 -2.19
C VAL A 164 20.22 -2.98 -2.85
N ASP A 165 20.23 -2.89 -4.19
CA ASP A 165 21.37 -2.38 -4.95
C ASP A 165 21.63 -0.89 -4.71
N GLN A 166 20.57 -0.08 -4.57
CA GLN A 166 20.69 1.32 -4.15
C GLN A 166 21.30 1.44 -2.76
N LEU A 167 20.89 0.61 -1.80
CA LEU A 167 21.52 0.57 -0.48
C LEU A 167 23.01 0.19 -0.59
N HIS A 168 23.35 -0.78 -1.44
CA HIS A 168 24.75 -1.14 -1.70
C HIS A 168 25.55 0.06 -2.26
N CYS A 169 25.00 0.77 -3.24
CA CYS A 169 25.63 1.95 -3.83
C CYS A 169 25.85 3.06 -2.79
N LEU A 170 24.86 3.32 -1.92
CA LEU A 170 25.00 4.31 -0.86
C LEU A 170 26.12 3.93 0.10
N LEU A 171 26.10 2.71 0.65
CA LEU A 171 27.14 2.25 1.58
C LEU A 171 28.56 2.33 1.00
N LYS A 172 28.71 2.17 -0.32
CA LYS A 172 30.02 2.26 -0.97
C LYS A 172 30.46 3.70 -1.26
N ASN A 173 29.53 4.57 -1.63
CA ASN A 173 29.85 5.88 -2.21
C ASN A 173 29.66 7.04 -1.24
N THR A 174 28.97 6.84 -0.11
CA THR A 174 28.80 7.87 0.91
C THR A 174 29.86 7.70 2.00
N GLU A 175 30.52 8.80 2.37
CA GLU A 175 31.32 8.84 3.59
C GLU A 175 30.39 9.01 4.79
N TYR A 176 30.34 8.02 5.67
CA TYR A 176 29.52 8.04 6.87
C TYR A 176 30.30 7.45 8.05
N ASN A 177 29.90 7.79 9.28
CA ASN A 177 30.47 7.23 10.50
C ASN A 177 29.66 6.01 10.94
N ASP A 178 30.31 4.85 11.02
CA ASP A 178 29.70 3.57 11.42
C ASP A 178 29.02 3.64 12.79
N ASP A 179 29.69 4.21 13.79
CA ASP A 179 29.20 4.31 15.18
C ASP A 179 27.98 5.24 15.26
N GLU A 180 28.02 6.38 14.57
CA GLU A 180 26.90 7.34 14.54
C GLU A 180 25.67 6.74 13.84
N LEU A 181 25.91 6.05 12.72
CA LEU A 181 24.85 5.37 11.97
C LEU A 181 24.21 4.25 12.82
N GLU A 182 25.02 3.46 13.53
CA GLU A 182 24.53 2.43 14.43
C GLU A 182 23.67 3.03 15.56
N GLU A 183 24.12 4.11 16.19
CA GLU A 183 23.36 4.80 17.26
C GLU A 183 22.01 5.32 16.75
N LYS A 184 21.97 5.93 15.57
CA LYS A 184 20.71 6.39 14.94
C LYS A 184 19.76 5.22 14.66
N ILE A 185 20.27 4.12 14.12
CA ILE A 185 19.51 2.90 13.83
C ILE A 185 18.97 2.25 15.12
N GLU A 186 19.74 2.28 16.20
CA GLU A 186 19.31 1.81 17.52
C GLU A 186 18.17 2.65 18.10
N LYS A 187 18.30 3.98 18.06
CA LYS A 187 17.23 4.91 18.50
C LYS A 187 15.91 4.64 17.77
N MET A 188 15.97 4.27 16.50
CA MET A 188 14.80 3.93 15.67
C MET A 188 14.33 2.47 15.81
N LYS A 189 14.98 1.67 16.66
CA LYS A 189 14.70 0.22 16.86
C LYS A 189 14.78 -0.58 15.56
N LEU A 190 15.73 -0.20 14.69
CA LEU A 190 15.95 -0.83 13.39
C LEU A 190 17.11 -1.84 13.39
N LYS A 191 17.96 -1.86 14.42
CA LYS A 191 19.20 -2.67 14.47
C LYS A 191 19.02 -4.10 13.97
N LYS A 192 18.13 -4.89 14.60
CA LYS A 192 17.85 -6.29 14.21
C LYS A 192 17.44 -6.44 12.74
N PHE A 193 16.70 -5.47 12.21
CA PHE A 193 16.27 -5.48 10.81
C PHE A 193 17.46 -5.16 9.90
N SER A 194 18.24 -4.11 10.20
CA SER A 194 19.43 -3.72 9.45
C SER A 194 20.49 -4.83 9.42
N GLU A 195 20.80 -5.46 10.55
CA GLU A 195 21.70 -6.63 10.63
C GLU A 195 21.28 -7.76 9.68
N SER A 196 19.96 -8.00 9.60
CA SER A 196 19.39 -9.04 8.75
C SER A 196 19.38 -8.64 7.27
N LEU A 197 19.20 -7.35 7.00
CA LEU A 197 19.19 -6.79 5.65
C LEU A 197 20.59 -6.77 5.06
N PHE A 198 21.60 -6.35 5.82
CA PHE A 198 23.00 -6.35 5.38
C PHE A 198 23.50 -7.76 5.08
N ALA A 199 23.09 -8.78 5.85
CA ALA A 199 23.38 -10.17 5.54
C ALA A 199 22.85 -10.57 4.15
N VAL A 200 21.66 -10.11 3.79
CA VAL A 200 21.05 -10.41 2.48
C VAL A 200 21.70 -9.58 1.36
N ALA A 201 22.02 -8.31 1.62
CA ALA A 201 22.72 -7.46 0.66
C ALA A 201 24.08 -8.07 0.31
N MET A 202 24.86 -8.49 1.30
CA MET A 202 26.13 -9.20 1.11
C MET A 202 25.99 -10.46 0.25
N GLU A 203 24.97 -11.29 0.51
CA GLU A 203 24.70 -12.50 -0.29
C GLU A 203 24.31 -12.18 -1.74
N LYS A 204 23.57 -11.09 -1.98
CA LYS A 204 22.95 -10.78 -3.28
C LYS A 204 23.74 -9.84 -4.18
N THR A 205 24.41 -8.85 -3.61
CA THR A 205 25.19 -7.85 -4.35
C THR A 205 26.69 -8.11 -4.29
N GLY A 206 27.14 -9.02 -3.41
CA GLY A 206 28.56 -9.25 -3.18
C GLY A 206 29.24 -8.12 -2.39
N LEU A 207 28.48 -7.33 -1.63
CA LEU A 207 28.99 -6.29 -0.73
C LEU A 207 30.09 -6.88 0.17
N THR A 208 31.31 -6.35 0.09
CA THR A 208 32.44 -6.82 0.91
C THR A 208 32.33 -6.25 2.33
N GLU A 209 32.79 -7.01 3.33
CA GLU A 209 32.65 -6.66 4.76
C GLU A 209 33.15 -5.26 5.13
N GLY A 210 34.13 -4.71 4.41
CA GLY A 210 34.68 -3.37 4.66
C GLY A 210 33.73 -2.18 4.39
N PHE A 211 32.55 -2.41 3.81
CA PHE A 211 31.51 -1.38 3.61
C PHE A 211 30.25 -1.63 4.45
N ILE A 212 30.33 -2.57 5.40
CA ILE A 212 29.20 -2.90 6.28
C ILE A 212 29.41 -2.16 7.60
N PRO A 213 28.46 -1.32 8.04
CA PRO A 213 28.65 -0.46 9.20
C PRO A 213 28.74 -1.21 10.52
N PHE A 214 28.07 -2.35 10.65
CA PHE A 214 28.08 -3.15 11.87
C PHE A 214 27.71 -4.62 11.59
N PRO A 215 28.01 -5.55 12.50
CA PRO A 215 27.92 -6.99 12.24
C PRO A 215 26.55 -7.45 11.74
N GLN A 216 26.56 -8.21 10.65
CA GLN A 216 25.40 -8.81 10.02
C GLN A 216 24.95 -10.09 10.73
N LYS A 217 23.65 -10.41 10.63
CA LYS A 217 23.07 -11.58 11.31
C LYS A 217 22.17 -12.40 10.41
N VAL A 218 22.64 -13.60 10.06
CA VAL A 218 21.83 -14.60 9.35
C VAL A 218 20.82 -15.22 10.34
N ASN A 219 19.55 -14.92 10.15
CA ASN A 219 18.45 -15.39 10.99
C ASN A 219 17.17 -15.66 10.16
N LYS A 220 16.05 -16.01 10.82
CA LYS A 220 14.75 -16.23 10.13
C LYS A 220 14.27 -15.00 9.36
N LEU A 221 14.57 -13.79 9.83
CA LEU A 221 14.20 -12.53 9.18
C LEU A 221 15.03 -12.33 7.89
N SER A 222 16.34 -12.56 7.91
CA SER A 222 17.19 -12.49 6.71
C SER A 222 16.71 -13.44 5.60
N LYS A 223 16.37 -14.69 5.95
CA LYS A 223 15.77 -15.65 5.00
C LYS A 223 14.45 -15.17 4.42
N LYS A 224 13.63 -14.50 5.24
CA LYS A 224 12.36 -13.92 4.83
C LYS A 224 12.54 -12.73 3.89
N ILE A 225 13.49 -11.84 4.19
CA ILE A 225 13.88 -10.71 3.32
C ILE A 225 14.35 -11.27 1.97
N ASN A 226 15.28 -12.23 1.97
CA ASN A 226 15.82 -12.85 0.76
C ASN A 226 14.71 -13.47 -0.12
N LYS A 227 13.72 -14.14 0.49
CA LYS A 227 12.55 -14.68 -0.23
C LYS A 227 11.69 -13.60 -0.91
N TYR A 228 11.61 -12.40 -0.33
CA TYR A 228 10.80 -11.31 -0.85
C TYR A 228 11.51 -10.46 -1.90
N ILE A 229 12.83 -10.64 -2.06
CA ILE A 229 13.57 -9.96 -3.13
C ILE A 229 13.19 -10.58 -4.48
N LYS A 230 12.84 -9.72 -5.43
CA LYS A 230 12.52 -10.07 -6.81
C LYS A 230 13.51 -9.39 -7.76
N PHE A 231 13.96 -10.15 -8.75
CA PHE A 231 14.83 -9.71 -9.84
C PHE A 231 13.98 -9.29 -11.05
#